data_AF-A0A7L3DVU7-F1
#
_entry.id   AF-A0A7L3DVU7-F1
#
_cell.length_a   1.000
_cell.length_b   1.000
_cell.length_c   1.000
_cell.angle_alpha   90.00
_cell.angle_beta   90.00
_cell.angle_gamma   90.00
#
_symmetry.space_group_name_H-M   'P 1'
#
loop_
_entity.id
_entity.type
_entity.pdbx_description
1 polymer ?
#
loop_
_entity_poly.entity_id
_entity_poly.type
_entity_poly.pdbx_seq_one_letter_code
_entity_poly.pdbx_strand_id
1 'polypeptide(L)'
;VCTNPVDKKVEEELRKLFEVRPVWSRNAVKANISVHPDKLKLLLPYLAYYMLTGPWRSLWVRFGYDPRKHPEAKIYQVLDFRIRCGMKYGYAPNDMPVKAKRSTYNYSLPITVKKPVSHTVSVHDLKQGLGTSSASGAKKPASSRYKLKESIYIFREGALPPYRQMFYQLCDLNVESLQKIIHRNDGTESECTERDGWCLPKTSDDLRDTMSLMIKQIIRSTRPALFSNTTSSEDGKEQLTYESGEDEDDEEEEEEEF
;
A
#
# COMPACT_ATOMS: atom_id res chain seq x y z
N VAL A 1 28.58 -1.96 4.24
CA VAL A 1 29.30 -0.72 3.86
C VAL A 1 29.32 -0.61 2.34
N CYS A 2 28.62 0.37 1.78
CA CYS A 2 28.46 0.55 0.34
C CYS A 2 29.79 0.95 -0.32
N THR A 3 30.29 0.15 -1.26
CA THR A 3 31.56 0.41 -1.97
C THR A 3 31.40 1.33 -3.18
N ASN A 4 30.20 1.44 -3.74
CA ASN A 4 29.90 2.28 -4.90
C ASN A 4 29.45 3.69 -4.48
N PRO A 5 29.97 4.78 -5.08
CA PRO A 5 29.56 6.16 -4.77
C PRO A 5 28.06 6.43 -4.96
N VAL A 6 27.41 5.76 -5.92
CA VAL A 6 25.96 5.89 -6.13
C VAL A 6 25.18 5.31 -4.95
N ASP A 7 25.64 4.18 -4.41
CA ASP A 7 24.98 3.51 -3.30
C ASP A 7 25.19 4.28 -1.98
N LYS A 8 26.35 4.91 -1.80
CA LYS A 8 26.58 5.84 -0.67
C LYS A 8 25.63 7.02 -0.69
N LYS A 9 25.40 7.62 -1.86
CA LYS A 9 24.45 8.74 -2.00
C LYS A 9 23.02 8.30 -1.62
N VAL A 10 22.60 7.12 -2.07
CA VAL A 10 21.29 6.57 -1.73
C VAL A 10 21.16 6.27 -0.24
N GLU A 11 22.21 5.75 0.38
CA GLU A 11 22.27 5.50 1.82
C GLU A 11 22.10 6.81 2.61
N GLU A 12 22.78 7.88 2.21
CA GLU A 12 22.65 9.20 2.83
C GLU A 12 21.24 9.78 2.65
N GLU A 13 20.64 9.65 1.46
CA GLU A 13 19.26 10.07 1.22
C GLU A 13 18.25 9.29 2.07
N LEU A 14 18.43 7.97 2.20
CA LEU A 14 17.62 7.13 3.09
C LEU A 14 17.78 7.55 4.55
N ARG A 15 19.01 7.82 5.00
CA ARG A 15 19.29 8.26 6.37
C ARG A 15 18.57 9.58 6.69
N LYS A 16 18.65 10.56 5.78
CA LYS A 16 17.91 11.84 5.90
C LYS A 16 16.39 11.62 5.93
N LEU A 17 15.88 10.68 5.13
CA LEU A 17 14.46 10.33 5.13
C LEU A 17 14.00 9.78 6.50
N PHE A 18 14.82 8.92 7.11
CA PHE A 18 14.57 8.36 8.45
C PHE A 18 14.80 9.37 9.59
N GLU A 19 15.58 10.42 9.38
CA GLU A 19 15.72 11.54 10.32
C GLU A 19 14.47 12.43 10.35
N VAL A 20 13.88 12.70 9.19
CA VAL A 20 12.63 13.48 9.09
C VAL A 20 11.44 12.71 9.67
N ARG A 21 11.38 11.39 9.42
CA ARG A 21 10.32 10.51 9.90
C ARG A 21 10.92 9.15 10.27
N PRO A 22 10.79 8.70 11.52
CA PRO A 22 11.49 7.48 11.97
C PRO A 22 10.87 6.18 11.43
N VAL A 23 9.64 6.22 10.92
CA VAL A 23 8.88 5.02 10.50
C VAL A 23 8.30 5.19 9.10
N TRP A 24 8.68 4.30 8.17
CA TRP A 24 8.27 4.35 6.77
C TRP A 24 7.78 3.00 6.23
N SER A 25 6.76 3.02 5.38
CA SER A 25 6.39 1.85 4.57
C SER A 25 7.34 1.69 3.37
N ARG A 26 7.52 0.44 2.90
CA ARG A 26 8.35 0.16 1.70
C ARG A 26 7.86 0.93 0.46
N ASN A 27 6.54 1.14 0.34
CA ASN A 27 5.96 1.89 -0.77
C ASN A 27 6.25 3.39 -0.67
N ALA A 28 6.17 3.96 0.53
CA ALA A 28 6.49 5.36 0.76
C ALA A 28 7.97 5.65 0.49
N VAL A 29 8.88 4.75 0.88
CA VAL A 29 10.31 4.87 0.54
C VAL A 29 10.53 4.88 -0.98
N LYS A 30 9.91 3.93 -1.71
CA LYS A 30 9.98 3.87 -3.18
C LYS A 30 9.36 5.07 -3.89
N ALA A 31 8.41 5.76 -3.24
CA ALA A 31 7.80 6.96 -3.78
C ALA A 31 8.65 8.21 -3.52
N ASN A 32 9.47 8.23 -2.47
CA ASN A 32 10.35 9.36 -2.16
C ASN A 32 11.71 9.25 -2.87
N ILE A 33 12.28 8.05 -2.93
CA ILE A 33 13.62 7.79 -3.46
C ILE A 33 13.52 6.88 -4.69
N SER A 34 14.20 7.24 -5.78
CA SER A 34 14.25 6.41 -6.99
C SER A 34 15.45 5.47 -6.97
N VAL A 35 15.23 4.26 -6.47
CA VAL A 35 16.26 3.21 -6.37
C VAL A 35 15.72 1.88 -6.89
N HIS A 36 16.61 1.04 -7.41
CA HIS A 36 16.25 -0.31 -7.84
C HIS A 36 15.69 -1.12 -6.65
N PRO A 37 14.58 -1.87 -6.82
CA PRO A 37 13.97 -2.63 -5.73
C PRO A 37 14.91 -3.58 -4.98
N ASP A 38 15.85 -4.22 -5.69
CA ASP A 38 16.79 -5.18 -5.11
C ASP A 38 17.83 -4.50 -4.23
N LYS A 39 18.33 -3.33 -4.65
CA LYS A 39 19.23 -2.52 -3.82
C LYS A 39 18.53 -2.05 -2.55
N LEU A 40 17.25 -1.68 -2.67
CA LEU A 40 16.46 -1.28 -1.51
C LEU A 40 16.24 -2.46 -0.53
N LYS A 41 16.12 -3.70 -1.02
CA LYS A 41 16.02 -4.91 -0.17
C LYS A 41 17.29 -5.09 0.69
N LEU A 42 18.45 -4.68 0.19
CA LEU A 42 19.73 -4.77 0.91
C LEU A 42 19.98 -3.58 1.86
N LEU A 43 19.61 -2.36 1.44
CA LEU A 43 19.87 -1.14 2.21
C LEU A 43 18.93 -0.94 3.40
N LEU A 44 17.66 -1.35 3.29
CA LEU A 44 16.69 -1.16 4.37
C LEU A 44 17.07 -1.90 5.66
N PRO A 45 17.40 -3.20 5.63
CA PRO A 45 17.88 -3.92 6.84
C PRO A 45 19.13 -3.34 7.48
N TYR A 46 19.94 -2.59 6.72
CA TYR A 46 21.15 -1.95 7.24
C TYR A 46 20.86 -0.66 8.01
N LEU A 47 19.77 0.04 7.72
CA LEU A 47 19.43 1.35 8.31
C LEU A 47 18.25 1.29 9.30
N ALA A 48 17.40 0.28 9.15
CA ALA A 48 16.15 0.13 9.88
C ALA A 48 15.85 -1.34 10.15
N TYR A 49 15.07 -1.59 11.19
CA TYR A 49 14.49 -2.90 11.45
C TYR A 49 13.03 -2.94 10.95
N TYR A 50 12.53 -4.14 10.69
CA TYR A 50 11.19 -4.36 10.17
C TYR A 50 10.27 -4.90 11.26
N MET A 51 9.07 -4.33 11.37
CA MET A 51 8.05 -4.79 12.32
C MET A 51 7.13 -5.81 11.66
N LEU A 52 7.10 -7.03 12.19
CA LEU A 52 6.29 -8.13 11.67
C LEU A 52 4.80 -7.96 12.03
N THR A 53 4.53 -7.69 13.31
CA THR A 53 3.18 -7.68 13.88
C THR A 53 2.86 -6.36 14.59
N GLY A 54 1.60 -6.19 14.99
CA GLY A 54 1.12 -5.05 15.76
C GLY A 54 0.77 -3.80 14.94
N PRO A 55 0.65 -2.63 15.60
CA PRO A 55 0.12 -1.39 15.00
C PRO A 55 1.06 -0.75 13.97
N TRP A 56 2.33 -1.16 13.95
CA TRP A 56 3.35 -0.74 12.98
C TRP A 56 3.78 -1.88 12.06
N ARG A 57 2.97 -2.95 11.94
CA ARG A 57 3.28 -4.08 11.07
C ARG A 57 3.58 -3.64 9.64
N SER A 58 4.49 -4.35 9.00
CA SER A 58 4.92 -4.07 7.62
C SER A 58 5.59 -2.70 7.41
N LEU A 59 6.07 -2.06 8.48
CA LEU A 59 6.81 -0.80 8.43
C LEU A 59 8.28 -1.01 8.80
N TRP A 60 9.12 -0.14 8.25
CA TRP A 60 10.55 -0.03 8.58
C TRP A 60 10.73 1.08 9.61
N VAL A 61 11.41 0.75 10.70
CA VAL A 61 11.67 1.67 11.81
C VAL A 61 13.17 1.88 11.93
N ARG A 62 13.60 3.15 12.02
CA ARG A 62 15.01 3.51 12.21
C ARG A 62 15.58 2.85 13.46
N PHE A 63 16.80 2.33 13.38
CA PHE A 63 17.49 1.81 14.56
C PHE A 63 17.58 2.86 15.69
N GLY A 64 17.35 2.40 16.92
CA GLY A 64 17.35 3.23 18.13
C GLY A 64 16.05 3.97 18.43
N TYR A 65 15.02 3.84 17.58
CA TYR A 65 13.67 4.36 17.85
C TYR A 65 12.70 3.21 18.09
N ASP A 66 11.96 3.22 19.20
CA ASP A 66 10.89 2.23 19.46
C ASP A 66 9.54 2.94 19.56
N PRO A 67 8.65 2.79 18.55
CA PRO A 67 7.39 3.52 18.50
C PRO A 67 6.44 3.18 19.66
N ARG A 68 6.65 2.06 20.37
CA ARG A 68 5.83 1.67 21.53
C ARG A 68 6.15 2.44 22.81
N LYS A 69 7.27 3.18 22.84
CA LYS A 69 7.68 4.00 24.00
C LYS A 69 7.32 5.47 23.83
N HIS A 70 6.91 5.85 22.63
CA HIS A 70 6.75 7.23 22.17
C HIS A 70 5.30 7.43 21.73
N PRO A 71 4.44 8.07 22.53
CA PRO A 71 3.06 8.38 22.14
C PRO A 71 2.96 9.17 20.84
N GLU A 72 3.95 10.01 20.55
CA GLU A 72 4.06 10.74 19.29
C GLU A 72 4.14 9.82 18.05
N ALA A 73 4.51 8.54 18.23
CA ALA A 73 4.56 7.56 17.16
C ALA A 73 3.17 7.10 16.68
N LYS A 74 2.09 7.50 17.37
CA LYS A 74 0.70 7.20 17.01
C LYS A 74 0.41 7.48 15.54
N ILE A 75 0.84 8.64 15.05
CA ILE A 75 0.58 9.06 13.66
C ILE A 75 1.29 8.16 12.63
N TYR A 76 2.27 7.36 13.02
CA TYR A 76 2.99 6.47 12.12
C TYR A 76 2.40 5.06 12.03
N GLN A 77 1.37 4.75 12.83
CA GLN A 77 0.67 3.47 12.78
C GLN A 77 0.08 3.20 11.39
N VAL A 78 -0.03 1.92 11.05
CA VAL A 78 -0.59 1.47 9.76
C VAL A 78 -2.08 1.18 9.87
N LEU A 79 -2.83 1.62 8.86
CA LEU A 79 -4.22 1.27 8.61
C LEU A 79 -4.29 0.33 7.40
N ASP A 80 -4.70 -0.92 7.64
CA ASP A 80 -5.10 -1.85 6.57
C ASP A 80 -6.51 -1.51 6.13
N PHE A 81 -6.60 -0.90 4.95
CA PHE A 81 -7.85 -0.51 4.32
C PHE A 81 -8.18 -1.46 3.17
N ARG A 82 -9.32 -2.16 3.29
CA ARG A 82 -9.83 -3.07 2.27
C ARG A 82 -11.23 -2.63 1.83
N ILE A 83 -11.38 -2.40 0.54
CA ILE A 83 -12.69 -2.12 -0.05
C ILE A 83 -13.48 -3.43 -0.11
N ARG A 84 -14.50 -3.53 0.75
CA ARG A 84 -15.44 -4.65 0.71
C ARG A 84 -16.29 -4.55 -0.56
N CYS A 85 -16.23 -5.55 -1.41
CA CYS A 85 -16.96 -5.58 -2.69
C CYS A 85 -18.23 -6.46 -2.56
N GLY A 86 -19.22 -6.20 -3.41
CA GLY A 86 -20.43 -7.03 -3.54
C GLY A 86 -21.73 -6.32 -3.15
N MET A 87 -22.85 -6.97 -3.48
CA MET A 87 -24.20 -6.40 -3.38
C MET A 87 -24.53 -5.93 -1.95
N LYS A 88 -24.15 -6.74 -0.95
CA LYS A 88 -24.35 -6.43 0.49
C LYS A 88 -23.68 -5.13 0.95
N TYR A 89 -22.66 -4.66 0.23
CA TYR A 89 -21.95 -3.43 0.56
C TYR A 89 -22.30 -2.27 -0.38
N GLY A 90 -23.30 -2.45 -1.26
CA GLY A 90 -23.81 -1.43 -2.17
C GLY A 90 -23.05 -1.29 -3.48
N TYR A 91 -22.36 -2.36 -3.92
CA TYR A 91 -21.67 -2.39 -5.21
C TYR A 91 -22.30 -3.48 -6.11
N ALA A 92 -22.80 -3.11 -7.29
CA ALA A 92 -23.14 -4.13 -8.29
C ALA A 92 -21.86 -4.77 -8.86
N PRO A 93 -21.95 -5.96 -9.50
CA PRO A 93 -20.78 -6.71 -9.97
C PRO A 93 -19.80 -5.92 -10.85
N ASN A 94 -20.29 -4.92 -11.59
CA ASN A 94 -19.48 -4.07 -12.49
C ASN A 94 -19.23 -2.65 -11.96
N ASP A 95 -19.74 -2.31 -10.78
CA ASP A 95 -19.70 -0.93 -10.28
C ASP A 95 -18.38 -0.57 -9.64
N MET A 96 -17.57 -1.55 -9.23
CA MET A 96 -16.32 -1.31 -8.51
C MET A 96 -15.21 -0.84 -9.47
N PRO A 97 -14.86 0.47 -9.52
CA PRO A 97 -13.85 0.98 -10.45
C PRO A 97 -12.41 0.67 -9.97
N VAL A 98 -12.26 0.26 -8.71
CA VAL A 98 -10.94 -0.03 -8.12
C VAL A 98 -10.56 -1.48 -8.39
N LYS A 99 -9.41 -1.68 -9.01
CA LYS A 99 -8.87 -3.01 -9.34
C LYS A 99 -8.33 -3.74 -8.12
N ALA A 100 -8.42 -5.07 -8.12
CA ALA A 100 -7.69 -5.90 -7.18
C ALA A 100 -6.18 -5.83 -7.46
N LYS A 101 -5.35 -5.86 -6.42
CA LYS A 101 -3.88 -5.83 -6.57
C LYS A 101 -3.34 -7.14 -7.18
N ARG A 102 -3.94 -8.26 -6.79
CA ARG A 102 -3.80 -9.59 -7.38
C ARG A 102 -5.18 -10.00 -7.87
N SER A 103 -5.31 -10.36 -9.13
CA SER A 103 -6.58 -10.83 -9.70
C SER A 103 -6.57 -12.36 -9.68
N THR A 104 -7.62 -12.98 -9.14
CA THR A 104 -7.82 -14.43 -9.21
C THR A 104 -7.81 -14.94 -10.66
N TYR A 105 -8.32 -14.15 -11.60
CA TYR A 105 -8.31 -14.45 -13.04
C TYR A 105 -6.94 -14.37 -13.73
N ASN A 106 -5.89 -13.85 -13.07
CA ASN A 106 -4.54 -13.78 -13.61
C ASN A 106 -3.58 -14.76 -12.91
N TYR A 107 -4.12 -15.75 -12.19
CA TYR A 107 -3.31 -16.81 -11.61
C TYR A 107 -2.83 -17.76 -12.71
N SER A 108 -1.64 -17.49 -13.24
CA SER A 108 -0.93 -18.47 -14.05
C SER A 108 -0.24 -19.44 -13.11
N LEU A 109 -0.75 -20.67 -13.01
CA LEU A 109 -0.09 -21.75 -12.29
C LEU A 109 1.39 -21.82 -12.71
N PRO A 110 2.35 -21.92 -11.77
CA PRO A 110 3.77 -22.00 -12.12
C PRO A 110 4.08 -23.06 -13.19
N ILE A 111 3.29 -24.13 -13.19
CA ILE A 111 3.37 -25.28 -14.11
C ILE A 111 2.89 -24.91 -15.54
N THR A 112 2.02 -23.92 -15.69
CA THR A 112 1.49 -23.48 -17.00
C THR A 112 2.30 -22.36 -17.62
N VAL A 113 3.20 -21.72 -16.86
CA VAL A 113 4.13 -20.74 -17.39
C VAL A 113 5.33 -21.45 -18.00
N LYS A 114 5.34 -21.60 -19.33
CA LYS A 114 6.57 -21.87 -20.08
C LYS A 114 7.48 -20.64 -20.01
N LYS A 115 8.07 -20.36 -18.84
CA LYS A 115 9.13 -19.35 -18.74
C LYS A 115 10.28 -19.87 -19.59
N PRO A 116 10.76 -19.14 -20.63
CA PRO A 116 12.09 -19.42 -21.14
C PRO A 116 13.04 -19.35 -19.95
N VAL A 117 13.94 -20.32 -19.84
CA VAL A 117 14.94 -20.41 -18.77
C VAL A 117 15.49 -19.00 -18.54
N SER A 118 15.19 -18.42 -17.38
CA SER A 118 15.74 -17.12 -17.03
C SER A 118 17.24 -17.27 -17.11
N HIS A 119 17.87 -16.51 -18.01
CA HIS A 119 19.32 -16.37 -18.00
C HIS A 119 19.71 -16.07 -16.55
N THR A 120 20.63 -16.87 -16.01
CA THR A 120 21.32 -16.52 -14.78
C THR A 120 21.82 -15.09 -14.95
N VAL A 121 21.34 -14.18 -14.10
CA VAL A 121 21.76 -12.79 -14.12
C VAL A 121 23.25 -12.79 -13.79
N SER A 122 24.04 -12.67 -14.84
CA SER A 122 25.49 -12.56 -14.73
C SER A 122 25.81 -11.27 -13.98
N VAL A 123 26.86 -11.29 -13.16
CA VAL A 123 27.36 -10.16 -12.34
C VAL A 123 27.58 -8.87 -13.16
N HIS A 124 27.55 -8.98 -14.49
CA HIS A 124 27.60 -7.88 -15.44
C HIS A 124 26.33 -7.01 -15.52
N ASP A 125 25.13 -7.53 -15.24
CA ASP A 125 23.88 -6.74 -15.33
C ASP A 125 23.73 -5.72 -14.18
N LEU A 126 24.37 -5.98 -13.05
CA LEU A 126 24.47 -5.00 -11.96
C LEU A 126 25.35 -3.78 -12.33
N LYS A 127 26.17 -3.94 -13.38
CA LYS A 127 27.13 -2.94 -13.89
C LYS A 127 26.58 -2.12 -15.06
N GLN A 128 25.46 -2.52 -15.66
CA GLN A 128 24.90 -1.94 -16.89
C GLN A 128 24.12 -0.62 -16.68
N GLY A 129 24.41 0.11 -15.60
CA GLY A 129 24.13 1.56 -15.49
C GLY A 129 25.25 2.43 -16.06
N LEU A 130 26.31 1.82 -16.62
CA LEU A 130 27.56 2.47 -17.04
C LEU A 130 27.83 2.17 -18.52
N GLY A 131 27.25 2.97 -19.42
CA GLY A 131 27.54 2.88 -20.85
C GLY A 131 26.81 3.95 -21.65
N THR A 132 27.55 4.92 -22.15
CA THR A 132 27.10 5.90 -23.14
C THR A 132 26.92 5.22 -24.49
N SER A 133 25.69 5.10 -24.98
CA SER A 133 25.43 4.87 -26.40
C SER A 133 24.32 5.81 -26.88
N SER A 134 24.73 6.65 -27.82
CA SER A 134 23.96 7.66 -28.53
C SER A 134 22.80 7.04 -29.30
N ALA A 135 21.57 7.40 -28.94
CA ALA A 135 20.43 7.39 -29.83
C ALA A 135 19.42 8.46 -29.38
N SER A 136 19.27 9.46 -30.23
CA SER A 136 18.40 10.63 -30.08
C SER A 136 16.94 10.26 -29.87
N GLY A 137 16.45 10.54 -28.67
CA GLY A 137 15.05 10.57 -28.30
C GLY A 137 14.99 11.08 -26.87
N ALA A 138 14.20 12.12 -26.59
CA ALA A 138 14.09 12.73 -25.27
C ALA A 138 13.54 11.71 -24.25
N LYS A 139 14.43 10.88 -23.69
CA LYS A 139 14.12 9.93 -22.63
C LYS A 139 14.14 10.69 -21.31
N LYS A 140 13.03 10.62 -20.57
CA LYS A 140 12.95 11.07 -19.16
C LYS A 140 14.16 10.54 -18.39
N PRO A 141 14.74 11.33 -17.45
CA PRO A 141 15.95 10.95 -16.73
C PRO A 141 15.80 9.57 -16.07
N ALA A 142 16.87 8.75 -16.09
CA ALA A 142 16.87 7.38 -15.56
C ALA A 142 16.46 7.30 -14.07
N SER A 143 16.58 8.41 -13.34
CA SER A 143 16.14 8.55 -11.94
C SER A 143 14.63 8.62 -11.74
N SER A 144 13.80 8.51 -12.79
CA SER A 144 12.34 8.49 -12.63
C SER A 144 11.71 7.12 -12.90
N ARG A 145 12.49 6.11 -13.32
CA ARG A 145 11.92 4.80 -13.70
C ARG A 145 11.37 4.02 -12.53
N TYR A 146 11.92 4.19 -11.34
CA TYR A 146 11.60 3.38 -10.16
C TYR A 146 10.77 4.14 -9.11
N LYS A 147 10.57 5.45 -9.31
CA LYS A 147 9.81 6.29 -8.36
C LYS A 147 8.32 5.99 -8.48
N LEU A 148 7.73 5.50 -7.39
CA LEU A 148 6.29 5.25 -7.31
C LEU A 148 5.49 6.55 -7.22
N LYS A 149 4.24 6.52 -7.68
CA LYS A 149 3.30 7.63 -7.49
C LYS A 149 2.92 7.77 -6.01
N GLU A 150 2.78 9.01 -5.54
CA GLU A 150 2.37 9.31 -4.16
C GLU A 150 1.03 8.70 -3.76
N SER A 151 0.10 8.57 -4.71
CA SER A 151 -1.22 7.95 -4.50
C SER A 151 -1.15 6.51 -3.99
N ILE A 152 0.02 5.86 -4.03
CA ILE A 152 0.22 4.48 -3.55
C ILE A 152 0.31 4.43 -2.01
N TYR A 153 0.61 5.55 -1.33
CA TYR A 153 0.71 5.59 0.13
C TYR A 153 0.02 6.81 0.76
N ILE A 154 -0.42 7.80 -0.03
CA ILE A 154 -1.18 8.96 0.44
C ILE A 154 -2.64 8.82 -0.01
N PHE A 155 -3.56 8.92 0.96
CA PHE A 155 -4.99 9.02 0.68
C PHE A 155 -5.41 10.48 0.66
N ARG A 156 -6.05 10.91 -0.44
CA ARG A 156 -6.53 12.28 -0.65
C ARG A 156 -8.05 12.25 -0.85
N GLU A 157 -8.72 13.26 -0.33
CA GLU A 157 -10.16 13.44 -0.52
C GLU A 157 -10.51 13.53 -2.02
N GLY A 158 -11.59 12.87 -2.44
CA GLY A 158 -12.03 12.83 -3.83
C GLY A 158 -11.28 11.87 -4.75
N ALA A 159 -10.19 11.23 -4.30
CA ALA A 159 -9.45 10.26 -5.09
C ALA A 159 -9.79 8.81 -4.70
N LEU A 160 -9.93 7.94 -5.70
CA LEU A 160 -10.06 6.50 -5.47
C LEU A 160 -8.69 5.88 -5.16
N PRO A 161 -8.61 4.94 -4.21
CA PRO A 161 -7.42 4.14 -3.99
C PRO A 161 -6.94 3.43 -5.26
N PRO A 162 -5.62 3.31 -5.50
CA PRO A 162 -5.11 2.59 -6.67
C PRO A 162 -5.46 1.09 -6.71
N TYR A 163 -5.67 0.48 -5.54
CA TYR A 163 -6.00 -0.93 -5.37
C TYR A 163 -7.05 -1.11 -4.26
N ARG A 164 -7.78 -2.23 -4.32
CA ARG A 164 -8.82 -2.56 -3.32
C ARG A 164 -8.28 -2.75 -1.90
N GLN A 165 -7.02 -3.17 -1.77
CA GLN A 165 -6.32 -3.28 -0.49
C GLN A 165 -5.15 -2.31 -0.48
N MET A 166 -5.12 -1.47 0.54
CA MET A 166 -4.11 -0.44 0.76
C MET A 166 -3.64 -0.45 2.20
N PHE A 167 -2.37 -0.12 2.38
CA PHE A 167 -1.75 0.09 3.69
C PHE A 167 -1.34 1.56 3.76
N TYR A 168 -2.10 2.34 4.52
CA TYR A 168 -1.83 3.76 4.73
C TYR A 168 -1.23 3.94 6.12
N GLN A 169 -0.36 4.94 6.30
CA GLN A 169 0.02 5.37 7.64
C GLN A 169 -0.88 6.55 8.05
N LEU A 170 -1.19 6.70 9.34
CA LEU A 170 -2.17 7.69 9.80
C LEU A 170 -1.79 9.14 9.42
N CYS A 171 -0.49 9.46 9.40
CA CYS A 171 0.00 10.76 8.95
C CYS A 171 -0.17 11.03 7.44
N ASP A 172 -0.38 9.99 6.64
CA ASP A 172 -0.54 10.07 5.18
C ASP A 172 -2.04 10.11 4.78
N LEU A 173 -2.95 10.22 5.75
CA LEU A 173 -4.39 10.36 5.56
C LEU A 173 -4.78 11.85 5.57
N ASN A 174 -4.58 12.55 4.44
CA ASN A 174 -4.85 13.99 4.34
C ASN A 174 -6.34 14.31 4.14
N VAL A 175 -7.19 13.94 5.11
CA VAL A 175 -8.64 14.23 5.11
C VAL A 175 -9.07 14.68 6.49
N GLU A 176 -9.76 15.83 6.58
CA GLU A 176 -10.10 16.46 7.86
C GLU A 176 -10.94 15.55 8.78
N SER A 177 -11.91 14.82 8.22
CA SER A 177 -12.75 13.88 8.97
C SER A 177 -11.94 12.73 9.58
N LEU A 178 -10.97 12.18 8.84
CA LEU A 178 -10.08 11.13 9.33
C LEU A 178 -9.10 11.66 10.39
N GLN A 179 -8.55 12.86 10.17
CA GLN A 179 -7.65 13.50 11.13
C GLN A 179 -8.37 13.78 12.46
N LYS A 180 -9.64 14.20 12.45
CA LYS A 180 -10.44 14.35 13.69
C LYS A 180 -10.56 13.04 14.48
N ILE A 181 -10.69 11.90 13.79
CA ILE A 181 -10.77 10.58 14.45
C ILE A 181 -9.42 10.22 15.07
N ILE A 182 -8.31 10.42 14.33
CA ILE A 182 -6.94 10.12 14.80
C ILE A 182 -6.56 10.98 16.02
N HIS A 183 -6.93 12.27 15.99
CA HIS A 183 -6.55 13.25 17.01
C HIS A 183 -7.49 13.30 18.22
N ARG A 184 -8.49 12.42 18.30
CA ARG A 184 -9.47 12.40 19.39
C ARG A 184 -8.85 12.20 20.78
N ASN A 185 -7.70 11.54 20.85
CA ASN A 185 -6.99 11.18 22.08
C ASN A 185 -5.63 11.88 22.21
N ASP A 186 -5.39 12.95 21.46
CA ASP A 186 -4.13 13.71 21.55
C ASP A 186 -3.92 14.23 22.97
N GLY A 187 -2.78 13.88 23.57
CA GLY A 187 -2.40 14.29 24.92
C GLY A 187 -2.96 13.41 26.05
N THR A 188 -3.78 12.41 25.71
CA THR A 188 -4.34 11.44 26.66
C THR A 188 -3.91 10.00 26.34
N GLU A 189 -2.85 9.82 25.54
CA GLU A 189 -2.24 8.52 25.27
C GLU A 189 -1.49 7.98 26.50
N SER A 190 -2.15 7.11 27.26
CA SER A 190 -1.55 6.52 28.47
C SER A 190 -0.88 5.16 28.24
N GLU A 191 -1.39 4.34 27.32
CA GLU A 191 -0.94 2.97 27.11
C GLU A 191 -0.91 2.60 25.62
N CYS A 192 0.16 1.89 25.22
CA CYS A 192 0.30 1.33 23.88
C CYS A 192 -0.13 -0.13 23.87
N THR A 193 -1.29 -0.42 23.27
CA THR A 193 -1.81 -1.79 23.14
C THR A 193 -1.26 -2.52 21.91
N GLU A 194 -1.27 -3.86 21.92
CA GLU A 194 -0.81 -4.65 20.76
C GLU A 194 -1.75 -4.55 19.54
N ARG A 195 -3.03 -4.27 19.78
CA ARG A 195 -4.05 -4.16 18.72
C ARG A 195 -4.17 -2.76 18.15
N ASP A 196 -4.39 -1.77 19.01
CA ASP A 196 -4.74 -0.40 18.62
C ASP A 196 -3.53 0.56 18.75
N GLY A 197 -2.42 0.11 19.33
CA GLY A 197 -1.26 0.96 19.61
C GLY A 197 -1.63 2.05 20.59
N TRP A 198 -1.29 3.29 20.23
CA TRP A 198 -1.62 4.51 20.96
C TRP A 198 -2.99 5.10 20.59
N CYS A 199 -3.70 4.49 19.64
CA CYS A 199 -5.06 4.91 19.30
C CYS A 199 -6.08 4.35 20.29
N LEU A 200 -7.23 5.02 20.39
CA LEU A 200 -8.37 4.48 21.13
C LEU A 200 -8.89 3.20 20.47
N PRO A 201 -9.48 2.28 21.25
CA PRO A 201 -10.17 1.12 20.70
C PRO A 201 -11.18 1.53 19.61
N LYS A 202 -11.26 0.74 18.53
CA LYS A 202 -12.13 0.97 17.36
C LYS A 202 -11.76 2.14 16.45
N THR A 203 -10.70 2.90 16.76
CA THR A 203 -10.23 3.98 15.88
C THR A 203 -9.97 3.49 14.46
N SER A 204 -9.37 2.30 14.29
CA SER A 204 -9.14 1.74 12.95
C SER A 204 -10.42 1.42 12.19
N ASP A 205 -11.48 1.03 12.90
CA ASP A 205 -12.75 0.65 12.30
C ASP A 205 -13.54 1.89 11.89
N ASP A 206 -13.58 2.91 12.75
CA ASP A 206 -14.16 4.22 12.44
C ASP A 206 -13.49 4.85 11.21
N LEU A 207 -12.15 4.73 11.11
CA LEU A 207 -11.40 5.18 9.93
C LEU A 207 -11.79 4.39 8.67
N ARG A 208 -11.85 3.06 8.75
CA ARG A 208 -12.24 2.20 7.61
C ARG A 208 -13.65 2.49 7.13
N ASP A 209 -14.59 2.69 8.05
CA ASP A 209 -15.99 2.97 7.72
C ASP A 209 -16.13 4.35 7.09
N THR A 210 -15.46 5.37 7.65
CA THR A 210 -15.43 6.73 7.08
C THR A 210 -14.83 6.73 5.67
N MET A 211 -13.69 6.05 5.47
CA MET A 211 -13.07 5.89 4.15
C MET A 211 -13.98 5.15 3.15
N SER A 212 -14.66 4.10 3.60
CA SER A 212 -15.59 3.34 2.76
C SER A 212 -16.78 4.19 2.34
N LEU A 213 -17.33 5.02 3.23
CA LEU A 213 -18.41 5.95 2.91
C LEU A 213 -17.98 7.00 1.90
N MET A 214 -16.79 7.59 2.06
CA MET A 214 -16.24 8.55 1.10
C MET A 214 -16.08 7.93 -0.30
N ILE A 215 -15.54 6.72 -0.39
CA ILE A 215 -15.39 6.01 -1.67
C ILE A 215 -16.75 5.73 -2.32
N LYS A 216 -17.75 5.30 -1.54
CA LYS A 216 -19.12 5.10 -2.05
C LYS A 216 -19.70 6.40 -2.61
N GLN A 217 -19.51 7.53 -1.93
CA GLN A 217 -19.98 8.84 -2.41
C GLN A 217 -19.27 9.27 -3.70
N ILE A 218 -17.95 9.03 -3.80
CA ILE A 218 -17.17 9.32 -5.02
C ILE A 218 -17.66 8.47 -6.20
N ILE A 219 -17.91 7.17 -5.99
CA ILE A 219 -18.40 6.29 -7.06
C ILE A 219 -19.79 6.73 -7.53
N ARG A 220 -20.70 7.04 -6.60
CA ARG A 220 -22.05 7.52 -6.90
C ARG A 220 -22.06 8.84 -7.68
N SER A 221 -21.19 9.78 -7.31
CA SER A 221 -21.08 11.08 -7.98
C SER A 221 -20.37 11.02 -9.34
N THR A 222 -19.38 10.14 -9.50
CA THR A 222 -18.62 10.01 -10.76
C THR A 222 -19.40 9.21 -11.82
N ARG A 223 -20.30 8.32 -11.40
CA ARG A 223 -21.13 7.49 -12.30
C ARG A 223 -22.59 7.44 -11.85
N PRO A 224 -23.34 8.55 -11.94
CA PRO A 224 -24.75 8.58 -11.59
C PRO A 224 -25.60 7.61 -12.44
N ALA A 225 -25.16 7.30 -13.67
CA ALA A 225 -25.84 6.37 -14.58
C ALA A 225 -25.87 4.90 -14.10
N LEU A 226 -24.98 4.48 -13.17
CA LEU A 226 -24.98 3.12 -12.62
C LEU A 226 -25.99 2.93 -11.47
N PHE A 227 -26.53 4.03 -10.93
CA PHE A 227 -27.51 4.00 -9.83
C PHE A 227 -28.90 4.48 -10.27
N SER A 228 -29.10 4.71 -11.57
CA SER A 228 -30.43 4.88 -12.15
C SER A 228 -30.97 3.52 -12.54
N ASN A 229 -31.88 2.98 -11.74
CA ASN A 229 -32.98 2.10 -12.12
C ASN A 229 -33.89 2.01 -10.89
N THR A 230 -35.23 2.08 -10.92
CA THR A 230 -36.26 2.39 -11.90
C THR A 230 -37.55 2.39 -11.06
N THR A 231 -38.25 3.51 -10.92
CA THR A 231 -39.63 3.50 -10.45
C THR A 231 -40.55 3.06 -11.59
N SER A 232 -40.68 1.76 -11.82
CA SER A 232 -41.75 1.18 -12.65
C SER A 232 -41.70 -0.35 -12.63
N SER A 233 -42.64 -0.94 -11.90
CA SER A 233 -43.48 -2.10 -12.21
C SER A 233 -42.93 -3.34 -12.94
N GLU A 234 -43.21 -4.48 -12.30
CA GLU A 234 -43.62 -5.80 -12.85
C GLU A 234 -42.62 -6.70 -13.61
N ASP A 235 -42.40 -7.84 -12.92
CA ASP A 235 -42.43 -9.23 -13.40
C ASP A 235 -41.39 -9.74 -14.42
N GLY A 236 -40.70 -10.81 -14.03
CA GLY A 236 -39.70 -11.47 -14.87
C GLY A 236 -38.68 -12.28 -14.06
N LYS A 237 -39.02 -13.53 -13.74
CA LYS A 237 -38.13 -14.57 -13.21
C LYS A 237 -36.89 -14.72 -14.09
N GLU A 238 -35.70 -14.56 -13.53
CA GLU A 238 -34.51 -15.27 -14.01
C GLU A 238 -33.71 -15.88 -12.85
N GLN A 239 -33.41 -17.15 -13.05
CA GLN A 239 -32.85 -18.12 -12.13
C GLN A 239 -31.34 -17.88 -12.03
N LEU A 240 -30.86 -17.35 -10.90
CA LEU A 240 -29.44 -17.19 -10.63
C LEU A 240 -28.92 -18.39 -9.83
N THR A 241 -28.08 -19.17 -10.51
CA THR A 241 -27.28 -20.27 -10.00
C THR A 241 -26.45 -19.85 -8.80
N TYR A 242 -26.68 -20.56 -7.69
CA TYR A 242 -25.93 -20.45 -6.45
C TYR A 242 -24.61 -21.22 -6.62
N GLU A 243 -23.50 -20.51 -6.88
CA GLU A 243 -22.17 -21.06 -6.65
C GLU A 243 -21.65 -20.51 -5.32
N SER A 244 -21.87 -21.31 -4.28
CA SER A 244 -21.24 -21.20 -2.98
C SER A 244 -19.79 -21.67 -3.14
N GLY A 245 -18.88 -20.72 -3.33
CA GLY A 245 -17.45 -20.95 -3.12
C GLY A 245 -17.11 -20.45 -1.73
N GLU A 246 -16.82 -21.39 -0.84
CA GLU A 246 -16.46 -21.18 0.56
C GLU A 246 -15.24 -20.25 0.66
N ASP A 247 -15.35 -19.25 1.54
CA ASP A 247 -14.21 -18.44 2.00
C ASP A 247 -13.30 -19.37 2.83
N GLU A 248 -12.28 -19.96 2.19
CA GLU A 248 -11.16 -20.54 2.92
C GLU A 248 -10.10 -19.45 3.14
N ASP A 249 -9.91 -19.11 4.42
CA ASP A 249 -8.82 -18.33 4.94
C ASP A 249 -7.48 -19.06 4.67
N ASP A 250 -6.78 -18.67 3.61
CA ASP A 250 -5.38 -19.05 3.42
C ASP A 250 -4.45 -17.89 3.79
N GLU A 251 -3.99 -17.95 5.04
CA GLU A 251 -2.72 -17.39 5.49
C GLU A 251 -1.57 -18.14 4.79
N GLU A 252 -1.15 -17.68 3.62
CA GLU A 252 0.16 -18.04 3.07
C GLU A 252 1.08 -16.82 3.04
N GLU A 253 1.91 -16.75 4.09
CA GLU A 253 3.21 -16.10 4.06
C GLU A 253 4.09 -16.83 3.03
N GLU A 254 4.24 -16.29 1.83
CA GLU A 254 5.38 -16.66 1.00
C GLU A 254 6.64 -16.00 1.56
N GLU A 255 7.37 -16.81 2.34
CA GLU A 255 8.82 -16.80 2.42
C GLU A 255 9.43 -16.76 1.01
N GLU A 256 9.77 -15.56 0.52
CA GLU A 256 10.80 -15.45 -0.51
C GLU A 256 12.17 -15.59 0.16
N GLU A 257 12.59 -16.85 0.29
CA GLU A 257 13.97 -17.35 0.21
C GLU A 257 15.05 -16.36 0.66
N PHE A 258 15.49 -16.53 1.90
CA PHE A 258 16.90 -16.60 2.31
C PHE A 258 17.04 -17.56 3.50
#